data_AF-A0A2D5LGX0-F1
#
_entry.id   AF-A0A2D5LGX0-F1
#
_cell.length_a   1.000
_cell.length_b   1.000
_cell.length_c   1.000
_cell.angle_alpha   90.00
_cell.angle_beta   90.00
_cell.angle_gamma   90.00
#
_symmetry.space_group_name_H-M   'P 1'
#
loop_
_entity.id
_entity.type
_entity.pdbx_description
1 polymer ?
#
loop_
_entity_poly.entity_id
_entity_poly.type
_entity_poly.pdbx_seq_one_letter_code
_entity_poly.pdbx_strand_id
1 'polypeptide(L)'
;MIEELYFINANALAVKLHQQEVSEDLAFKHLLVFSMLFASALVFPVAVSCTQSDVFAFWYQCANFFAFALLQFWGMRLLYRTNKQGDGQAFFLRWAALFLPVGLQVWLISLLLGLVYGILIGFVFVDTITDLPENTWLISGMAFGLVMQLIYYFLMQRNFKRCANG
;
A
#
# COMPACT_ATOMS: atom_id res chain seq x y z
N MET A 1 -7.41 18.60 16.72
CA MET A 1 -7.49 17.15 16.35
C MET A 1 -6.76 16.85 15.05
N ILE A 2 -6.90 17.66 14.00
CA ILE A 2 -6.24 17.45 12.69
C ILE A 2 -4.84 18.09 12.61
N GLU A 3 -4.60 19.16 13.36
CA GLU A 3 -3.35 19.96 13.30
C GLU A 3 -2.08 19.19 13.71
N GLU A 4 -2.22 18.12 14.49
CA GLU A 4 -1.10 17.28 14.94
C GLU A 4 -0.75 16.15 13.95
N LEU A 5 -1.59 15.94 12.92
CA LEU A 5 -1.44 14.82 12.00
C LEU A 5 -0.42 15.11 10.89
N TYR A 6 0.38 14.10 10.59
CA TYR A 6 1.32 14.14 9.48
C TYR A 6 0.68 13.45 8.26
N PHE A 7 0.18 14.24 7.32
CA PHE A 7 -0.48 13.73 6.11
C PHE A 7 0.47 13.33 4.98
N ILE A 8 1.56 14.08 4.77
CA ILE A 8 2.50 13.81 3.66
C ILE A 8 3.94 13.76 4.17
N ASN A 9 4.27 14.49 5.24
CA ASN A 9 5.63 14.63 5.71
C ASN A 9 6.08 13.45 6.59
N ALA A 10 6.16 12.26 5.99
CA ALA A 10 6.68 11.05 6.64
C ALA A 10 8.12 11.23 7.17
N ASN A 11 8.91 12.11 6.53
CA ASN A 11 10.29 12.37 6.91
C ASN A 11 10.38 13.06 8.27
N ALA A 12 9.61 14.14 8.48
CA ALA A 12 9.58 14.84 9.75
C ALA A 12 9.02 13.96 10.87
N LEU A 13 8.00 13.14 10.56
CA LEU A 13 7.46 12.17 11.52
C LEU A 13 8.50 11.11 11.89
N ALA A 14 9.29 10.62 10.94
CA ALA A 14 10.34 9.64 11.20
C ALA A 14 11.41 10.16 12.17
N VAL A 15 11.78 11.45 12.07
CA VAL A 15 12.71 12.09 13.02
C VAL A 15 12.12 12.14 14.43
N LYS A 16 10.84 12.54 14.57
CA LYS A 16 10.16 12.54 15.88
C LYS A 16 9.99 11.15 16.47
N LEU A 17 9.74 10.14 15.63
CA LEU A 17 9.68 8.73 16.04
C LEU A 17 11.02 8.21 16.53
N HIS A 18 12.13 8.69 15.96
CA HIS A 18 13.48 8.39 16.45
C HIS A 18 13.72 9.03 17.82
N GLN A 19 13.30 10.29 17.99
CA GLN A 19 13.41 11.05 19.25
C GLN A 19 12.44 10.60 20.35
N GLN A 20 11.60 9.60 20.10
CA GLN A 20 10.55 9.10 21.01
C GLN A 20 9.52 10.17 21.42
N GLU A 21 9.32 11.20 20.59
CA GLU A 21 8.37 12.29 20.84
C GLU A 21 6.94 11.95 20.41
N VAL A 22 6.72 10.78 19.81
CA VAL A 22 5.43 10.35 19.27
C VAL A 22 4.71 9.44 20.24
N SER A 23 3.50 9.85 20.64
CA SER A 23 2.63 9.07 21.52
C SER A 23 1.84 7.99 20.77
N GLU A 24 1.38 6.98 21.51
CA GLU A 24 0.46 5.96 20.99
C GLU A 24 -0.86 6.56 20.49
N ASP A 25 -1.36 7.61 21.14
CA ASP A 25 -2.54 8.35 20.72
C ASP A 25 -2.36 8.96 19.31
N LEU A 26 -1.19 9.55 19.03
CA LEU A 26 -0.91 10.08 17.71
C LEU A 26 -0.87 8.96 16.66
N ALA A 27 -0.21 7.83 16.96
CA ALA A 27 -0.16 6.67 16.06
C ALA A 27 -1.56 6.08 15.79
N PHE A 28 -2.41 6.01 16.81
CA PHE A 28 -3.80 5.58 16.67
C PHE A 28 -4.62 6.53 15.80
N LYS A 29 -4.49 7.85 16.00
CA LYS A 29 -5.15 8.85 15.13
C LYS A 29 -4.72 8.71 13.68
N HIS A 30 -3.44 8.42 13.40
CA HIS A 30 -2.96 8.17 12.04
C HIS A 30 -3.63 6.92 11.43
N LEU A 31 -3.68 5.81 12.16
CA LEU A 31 -4.39 4.60 11.72
C LEU A 31 -5.88 4.85 11.47
N LEU A 32 -6.55 5.57 12.38
CA LEU A 32 -7.98 5.88 12.28
C LEU A 32 -8.28 6.75 11.07
N VAL A 33 -7.51 7.81 10.85
CA VAL A 33 -7.73 8.70 9.70
C VAL A 33 -7.44 7.96 8.40
N PHE A 34 -6.38 7.14 8.36
CA PHE A 34 -6.11 6.31 7.19
C PHE A 34 -7.27 5.33 6.93
N SER A 35 -7.75 4.63 7.96
CA SER A 35 -8.85 3.68 7.78
C SER A 35 -10.14 4.37 7.35
N MET A 36 -10.43 5.59 7.81
CA MET A 36 -11.59 6.37 7.36
C MET A 36 -11.45 6.80 5.89
N LEU A 37 -10.28 7.27 5.47
CA LEU A 37 -10.05 7.72 4.09
C LEU A 37 -10.08 6.56 3.08
N PHE A 38 -9.62 5.38 3.51
CA PHE A 38 -9.45 4.21 2.66
C PHE A 38 -10.38 3.05 3.03
N ALA A 39 -11.45 3.31 3.80
CA ALA A 39 -12.42 2.29 4.21
C ALA A 39 -13.03 1.57 3.01
N SER A 40 -13.35 2.32 1.94
CA SER A 40 -13.88 1.79 0.69
C SER A 40 -12.86 0.99 -0.13
N ALA A 41 -11.57 1.14 0.17
CA ALA A 41 -10.49 0.38 -0.47
C ALA A 41 -10.18 -0.94 0.25
N LEU A 42 -10.82 -1.21 1.40
CA LEU A 42 -10.74 -2.51 2.07
C LEU A 42 -11.59 -3.53 1.29
N VAL A 43 -10.99 -4.13 0.27
CA VAL A 43 -11.63 -5.19 -0.51
C VAL A 43 -11.38 -6.53 0.17
N PHE A 44 -12.45 -7.25 0.47
CA PHE A 44 -12.32 -8.63 0.95
C PHE A 44 -11.75 -9.50 -0.17
N PRO A 45 -10.72 -10.31 0.09
CA PRO A 45 -10.05 -11.12 -0.94
C PRO A 45 -10.92 -12.26 -1.48
N VAL A 46 -12.15 -12.41 -0.97
CA VAL A 46 -13.12 -13.40 -1.42
C VAL A 46 -14.38 -12.66 -1.87
N ALA A 47 -14.54 -12.52 -3.18
CA ALA A 47 -15.80 -12.15 -3.80
C ALA A 47 -16.50 -13.44 -4.24
N VAL A 48 -17.63 -13.76 -3.62
CA VAL A 48 -18.47 -14.89 -4.03
C VAL A 48 -19.42 -14.37 -5.11
N SER A 49 -19.15 -14.65 -6.38
CA SER A 49 -20.13 -14.44 -7.45
C SER A 49 -20.84 -15.76 -7.78
N CYS A 50 -22.17 -15.74 -7.84
CA CYS A 50 -22.99 -16.88 -8.24
C CYS A 50 -23.17 -16.97 -9.77
N THR A 51 -22.47 -16.12 -10.51
CA THR A 51 -22.56 -15.98 -11.97
C THR A 51 -21.18 -16.17 -12.57
N GLN A 52 -21.07 -17.24 -13.35
CA GLN A 52 -19.90 -17.80 -14.05
C GLN A 52 -19.03 -18.77 -13.22
N SER A 53 -19.16 -20.05 -13.56
CA SER A 53 -18.22 -21.12 -13.23
C SER A 53 -16.96 -21.01 -14.09
N ASP A 54 -16.26 -19.88 -14.04
CA ASP A 54 -15.02 -19.75 -14.80
C ASP A 54 -13.84 -20.24 -13.95
N VAL A 55 -13.27 -21.37 -14.36
CA VAL A 55 -12.09 -21.98 -13.73
C VAL A 55 -10.95 -20.97 -13.66
N PHE A 56 -10.85 -20.07 -14.66
CA PHE A 56 -9.88 -18.98 -14.63
C PHE A 56 -10.09 -18.04 -13.45
N ALA A 57 -11.33 -17.59 -13.20
CA ALA A 57 -11.65 -16.66 -12.12
C ALA A 57 -11.28 -17.23 -10.75
N PHE A 58 -11.55 -18.51 -10.51
CA PHE A 58 -11.15 -19.18 -9.27
C PHE A 58 -9.61 -19.15 -9.08
N TRP A 59 -8.87 -19.60 -10.09
CA TRP A 59 -7.40 -19.62 -10.02
C TRP A 59 -6.80 -18.21 -9.94
N TYR A 60 -7.42 -17.23 -10.60
CA TYR A 60 -7.06 -15.82 -10.48
C TYR A 60 -7.21 -15.33 -9.04
N GLN A 61 -8.33 -15.60 -8.37
CA GLN A 61 -8.52 -15.19 -6.97
C GLN A 61 -7.51 -15.86 -6.04
N CYS A 62 -7.23 -17.16 -6.24
CA CYS A 62 -6.18 -17.85 -5.48
C CYS A 62 -4.80 -17.21 -5.71
N ALA A 63 -4.41 -16.99 -6.96
CA ALA A 63 -3.14 -16.38 -7.32
C ALA A 63 -3.02 -14.95 -6.77
N ASN A 64 -4.10 -14.17 -6.87
CA ASN A 64 -4.19 -12.82 -6.32
C ASN A 64 -3.98 -12.85 -4.80
N PHE A 65 -4.72 -13.68 -4.07
CA PHE A 65 -4.55 -13.83 -2.62
C PHE A 65 -3.11 -14.16 -2.24
N PHE A 66 -2.51 -15.20 -2.86
CA PHE A 66 -1.16 -15.61 -2.51
C PHE A 66 -0.11 -14.56 -2.89
N ALA A 67 -0.25 -13.87 -4.02
CA ALA A 67 0.69 -12.83 -4.41
C ALA A 67 0.72 -11.68 -3.40
N PHE A 68 -0.46 -11.15 -3.03
CA PHE A 68 -0.57 -10.07 -2.06
C PHE A 68 -0.21 -10.52 -0.64
N ALA A 69 -0.60 -11.74 -0.23
CA ALA A 69 -0.26 -12.27 1.09
C ALA A 69 1.25 -12.52 1.25
N LEU A 70 1.90 -13.09 0.23
CA LEU A 70 3.36 -13.28 0.25
C LEU A 70 4.07 -11.94 0.26
N LEU A 71 3.66 -10.99 -0.59
CA LEU A 71 4.26 -9.66 -0.61
C LEU A 71 4.08 -8.92 0.72
N GLN A 72 2.89 -9.03 1.33
CA GLN A 72 2.60 -8.49 2.65
C GLN A 72 3.50 -9.12 3.73
N PHE A 73 3.61 -10.45 3.74
CA PHE A 73 4.44 -11.17 4.70
C PHE A 73 5.92 -10.78 4.58
N TRP A 74 6.48 -10.78 3.36
CA TRP A 74 7.87 -10.43 3.12
C TRP A 74 8.15 -8.96 3.39
N GLY A 75 7.25 -8.07 2.99
CA GLY A 75 7.36 -6.64 3.27
C GLY A 75 7.38 -6.36 4.77
N MET A 76 6.44 -6.92 5.53
CA MET A 76 6.41 -6.77 6.98
C MET A 76 7.66 -7.35 7.66
N ARG A 77 8.12 -8.53 7.20
CA ARG A 77 9.36 -9.15 7.70
C ARG A 77 10.58 -8.28 7.44
N LEU A 78 10.65 -7.63 6.28
CA LEU A 78 11.74 -6.71 5.93
C LEU A 78 11.75 -5.47 6.84
N LEU A 79 10.58 -4.86 7.06
CA LEU A 79 10.44 -3.72 7.96
C LEU A 79 10.85 -4.09 9.38
N TYR A 80 10.39 -5.24 9.88
CA TYR A 80 10.74 -5.72 11.21
C TYR A 80 12.24 -5.97 11.36
N ARG A 81 12.87 -6.65 10.38
CA ARG A 81 14.32 -6.85 10.36
C ARG A 81 15.07 -5.53 10.38
N THR A 82 14.61 -4.55 9.62
CA THR A 82 15.24 -3.22 9.55
C THR A 82 15.16 -2.51 10.89
N ASN A 83 13.98 -2.52 11.53
CA ASN A 83 13.81 -1.93 12.85
C ASN A 83 14.76 -2.59 13.85
N LYS A 84 14.87 -3.93 13.82
CA LYS A 84 15.77 -4.71 14.69
C LYS A 84 17.25 -4.44 14.43
N GLN A 85 17.63 -4.05 13.22
CA GLN A 85 19.03 -3.75 12.86
C GLN A 85 19.49 -2.34 13.28
N GLY A 86 18.56 -1.40 13.45
CA GLY A 86 18.84 -0.12 14.11
C GLY A 86 18.67 -0.22 15.62
N ASP A 87 17.83 0.62 16.21
CA ASP A 87 17.58 0.62 17.66
C ASP A 87 16.67 -0.52 18.20
N GLY A 88 15.93 -1.23 17.33
CA GLY A 88 15.04 -2.33 17.72
C GLY A 88 13.77 -1.94 18.46
N GLN A 89 13.46 -0.67 18.64
CA GLN A 89 12.37 -0.22 19.52
C GLN A 89 11.06 0.07 18.78
N ALA A 90 9.95 -0.02 19.52
CA ALA A 90 8.62 0.51 19.16
C ALA A 90 8.16 0.24 17.71
N PHE A 91 8.37 -0.98 17.20
CA PHE A 91 8.07 -1.35 15.81
C PHE A 91 6.63 -1.02 15.40
N PHE A 92 5.65 -1.50 16.17
CA PHE A 92 4.23 -1.31 15.86
C PHE A 92 3.81 0.15 15.93
N LEU A 93 4.35 0.92 16.87
CA LEU A 93 4.11 2.36 16.98
C LEU A 93 4.59 3.08 15.70
N ARG A 94 5.82 2.80 15.26
CA ARG A 94 6.40 3.38 14.03
C ARG A 94 5.59 3.00 12.81
N TRP A 95 5.23 1.72 12.71
CA TRP A 95 4.42 1.22 11.60
C TRP A 95 3.05 1.91 11.56
N ALA A 96 2.36 2.01 12.69
CA ALA A 96 1.06 2.65 12.83
C ALA A 96 1.12 4.16 12.51
N ALA A 97 2.10 4.87 13.06
CA ALA A 97 2.27 6.31 12.85
C ALA A 97 2.59 6.64 11.38
N LEU A 98 3.46 5.85 10.74
CA LEU A 98 3.84 6.06 9.34
C LEU A 98 2.75 5.63 8.34
N PHE A 99 1.75 4.87 8.79
CA PHE A 99 0.74 4.29 7.92
C PHE A 99 -0.05 5.34 7.13
N LEU A 100 -0.47 6.43 7.78
CA LEU A 100 -1.19 7.53 7.14
C LEU A 100 -0.32 8.28 6.11
N PRO A 101 0.85 8.85 6.46
CA PRO A 101 1.61 9.66 5.51
C PRO A 101 2.17 8.85 4.35
N VAL A 102 2.62 7.62 4.59
CA VAL A 102 3.07 6.75 3.50
C VAL A 102 1.89 6.28 2.66
N GLY A 103 0.78 5.94 3.30
CA GLY A 103 -0.45 5.56 2.62
C GLY A 103 -0.96 6.65 1.66
N LEU A 104 -0.94 7.91 2.09
CA LEU A 104 -1.31 9.05 1.24
C LEU A 104 -0.33 9.29 0.10
N GLN A 105 0.97 9.13 0.32
CA GLN A 105 1.96 9.19 -0.76
C GLN A 105 1.70 8.10 -1.81
N VAL A 106 1.45 6.86 -1.38
CA VAL A 106 1.14 5.75 -2.28
C VAL A 106 -0.16 6.01 -3.02
N TRP A 107 -1.18 6.53 -2.36
CA TRP A 107 -2.44 6.88 -3.01
C TRP A 107 -2.25 7.96 -4.08
N LEU A 108 -1.52 9.04 -3.80
CA LEU A 108 -1.20 10.07 -4.79
C LEU A 108 -0.42 9.51 -5.99
N ILE A 109 0.58 8.65 -5.72
CA ILE A 109 1.32 7.97 -6.77
C ILE A 109 0.41 7.07 -7.61
N SER A 110 -0.51 6.33 -6.97
CA SER A 110 -1.46 5.46 -7.67
C SER A 110 -2.42 6.25 -8.55
N LEU A 111 -2.85 7.43 -8.10
CA LEU A 111 -3.70 8.32 -8.88
C LEU A 111 -2.97 8.83 -10.13
N LEU A 112 -1.72 9.29 -9.97
CA LEU A 112 -0.90 9.76 -11.09
C LEU A 112 -0.60 8.63 -12.09
N LEU A 113 -0.20 7.46 -11.62
CA LEU A 113 0.10 6.32 -12.48
C LEU A 113 -1.17 5.77 -13.15
N GLY A 114 -2.29 5.77 -12.45
CA GLY A 114 -3.59 5.38 -13.00
C GLY A 114 -4.04 6.33 -14.11
N LEU A 115 -3.85 7.64 -13.94
CA LEU A 115 -4.12 8.63 -15.00
C LEU A 115 -3.22 8.40 -16.22
N VAL A 116 -1.92 8.20 -16.02
CA VAL A 116 -0.98 7.91 -17.12
C VAL A 116 -1.38 6.62 -17.83
N TYR A 117 -1.69 5.56 -17.09
CA TYR A 117 -2.16 4.29 -17.64
C TYR A 117 -3.44 4.45 -18.46
N GLY A 118 -4.43 5.17 -17.92
CA GLY A 118 -5.69 5.45 -18.59
C GLY A 118 -5.51 6.28 -19.86
N ILE A 119 -4.62 7.28 -19.86
CA ILE A 119 -4.32 8.08 -21.06
C ILE A 119 -3.62 7.25 -22.12
N LEU A 120 -2.60 6.47 -21.75
CA LEU A 120 -1.86 5.63 -22.70
C LEU A 120 -2.81 4.63 -23.38
N ILE A 121 -3.62 3.93 -22.58
CA ILE A 121 -4.57 2.96 -23.10
C ILE A 121 -5.68 3.65 -23.90
N GLY A 122 -6.30 4.70 -23.34
CA GLY A 122 -7.46 5.35 -23.92
C GLY A 122 -7.20 6.26 -25.12
N PHE A 123 -5.95 6.69 -25.38
CA PHE A 123 -5.64 7.56 -26.53
C PHE A 123 -4.64 6.94 -27.51
N VAL A 124 -3.69 6.12 -27.06
CA VAL A 124 -2.60 5.64 -27.92
C VAL A 124 -2.91 4.27 -28.54
N PHE A 125 -3.74 3.46 -27.86
CA PHE A 125 -3.93 2.05 -28.24
C PHE A 125 -5.39 1.67 -28.51
N VAL A 126 -6.31 2.62 -28.62
CA VAL A 126 -7.77 2.35 -28.77
C VAL A 126 -8.06 1.33 -29.86
N ASP A 127 -7.39 1.44 -31.01
CA ASP A 127 -7.58 0.54 -32.16
C ASP A 127 -6.94 -0.85 -31.97
N THR A 128 -6.07 -1.03 -30.96
CA THR A 128 -5.38 -2.31 -30.65
C THR A 128 -5.99 -3.01 -29.43
N ILE A 129 -6.78 -2.31 -28.61
CA ILE A 129 -7.28 -2.80 -27.32
C ILE A 129 -8.55 -3.64 -27.46
N THR A 130 -9.36 -3.42 -28.51
CA THR A 130 -10.63 -4.13 -28.70
C THR A 130 -10.48 -5.64 -28.88
N ASP A 131 -9.28 -6.12 -29.23
CA ASP A 131 -8.99 -7.54 -29.46
C ASP A 131 -8.24 -8.22 -28.29
N LEU A 132 -8.04 -7.52 -27.16
CA LEU A 132 -7.37 -8.11 -26.01
C LEU A 132 -8.26 -9.15 -25.31
N PRO A 133 -7.70 -10.27 -24.81
CA PRO A 133 -8.45 -11.23 -24.01
C PRO A 133 -9.13 -10.55 -22.82
N GLU A 134 -10.35 -10.96 -22.47
CA GLU A 134 -11.14 -10.40 -21.34
C GLU A 134 -10.34 -10.37 -20.02
N ASN A 135 -9.50 -11.38 -19.81
CA ASN A 135 -8.67 -11.54 -18.62
C ASN A 135 -7.51 -10.54 -18.51
N THR A 136 -7.18 -9.82 -19.59
CA THR A 136 -6.09 -8.84 -19.62
C THR A 136 -6.25 -7.77 -18.55
N TRP A 137 -7.48 -7.31 -18.32
CA TRP A 137 -7.80 -6.27 -17.34
C TRP A 137 -7.65 -6.76 -15.89
N LEU A 138 -8.01 -8.02 -15.63
CA LEU A 138 -7.81 -8.64 -14.32
C LEU A 138 -6.32 -8.78 -13.99
N ILE A 139 -5.54 -9.23 -14.96
CA ILE A 139 -4.09 -9.40 -14.82
C ILE A 139 -3.40 -8.04 -14.69
N SER A 140 -3.78 -7.04 -15.50
CA SER A 140 -3.19 -5.70 -15.42
C SER A 140 -3.52 -5.02 -14.08
N GLY A 141 -4.75 -5.17 -13.58
CA GLY A 141 -5.16 -4.69 -12.26
C GLY A 141 -4.36 -5.34 -11.12
N MET A 142 -4.18 -6.67 -11.18
CA MET A 142 -3.33 -7.40 -10.22
C MET A 142 -1.89 -6.89 -10.26
N ALA A 143 -1.29 -6.75 -11.45
CA ALA A 143 0.06 -6.25 -11.61
C ALA A 143 0.21 -4.82 -11.06
N PHE A 144 -0.74 -3.93 -11.35
CA PHE A 144 -0.76 -2.58 -10.82
C PHE A 144 -0.81 -2.55 -9.28
N GLY A 145 -1.69 -3.36 -8.68
CA GLY A 145 -1.79 -3.45 -7.22
C GLY A 145 -0.51 -3.98 -6.56
N LEU A 146 0.14 -4.98 -7.16
CA LEU A 146 1.44 -5.48 -6.68
C LEU A 146 2.54 -4.41 -6.77
N VAL A 147 2.57 -3.63 -7.85
CA VAL A 147 3.50 -2.49 -7.98
C VAL A 147 3.22 -1.44 -6.90
N MET A 148 1.96 -1.11 -6.62
CA MET A 148 1.62 -0.16 -5.56
C MET A 148 2.04 -0.67 -4.18
N GLN A 149 1.87 -1.96 -3.91
CA GLN A 149 2.30 -2.55 -2.65
C GLN A 149 3.83 -2.60 -2.51
N LEU A 150 4.56 -2.82 -3.61
CA LEU A 150 6.02 -2.67 -3.63
C LEU A 150 6.46 -1.23 -3.34
N ILE A 151 5.81 -0.24 -3.94
CA ILE A 151 6.07 1.19 -3.67
C ILE A 151 5.79 1.51 -2.20
N TYR A 152 4.68 1.02 -1.66
CA TYR A 152 4.35 1.16 -0.24
C TYR A 152 5.49 0.64 0.65
N TYR A 153 5.94 -0.60 0.44
CA TYR A 153 7.00 -1.18 1.24
C TYR A 153 8.33 -0.47 1.04
N PHE A 154 8.64 0.00 -0.16
CA PHE A 154 9.83 0.81 -0.42
C PHE A 154 9.83 2.12 0.38
N LEU A 155 8.70 2.84 0.38
CA LEU A 155 8.55 4.09 1.13
C LEU A 155 8.56 3.86 2.65
N MET A 156 7.86 2.84 3.14
CA MET A 156 7.90 2.43 4.55
C MET A 156 9.33 2.09 4.97
N GLN A 157 10.04 1.29 4.18
CA GLN A 157 11.40 0.85 4.44
C GLN A 157 12.37 2.03 4.53
N ARG A 158 12.23 3.03 3.65
CA ARG A 158 13.03 4.26 3.69
C ARG A 158 12.82 5.05 4.98
N ASN A 159 11.56 5.17 5.43
CA ASN A 159 11.23 5.89 6.67
C ASN A 159 11.63 5.10 7.92
N PHE A 160 11.49 3.77 7.90
CA PHE A 160 11.96 2.90 8.99
C PHE A 160 13.48 2.98 9.19
N LYS A 161 14.25 3.00 8.11
CA LYS A 161 15.71 3.19 8.19
C LYS A 161 16.07 4.50 8.91
N ARG A 162 15.32 5.58 8.66
CA ARG A 162 15.51 6.87 9.35
C ARG A 162 15.12 6.79 10.82
N CYS A 163 13.95 6.21 11.12
CA CYS A 163 13.52 6.03 12.50
C CYS A 163 14.54 5.23 13.34
N ALA A 164 15.15 4.21 12.73
CA ALA A 164 16.00 3.26 13.44
C ALA A 164 17.48 3.68 13.52
N ASN A 165 17.96 4.53 12.60
CA ASN A 165 19.39 4.89 12.50
C ASN A 165 19.69 6.38 12.74
N GLY A 166 18.67 7.27 12.74
CA GLY A 166 18.86 8.73 12.72
C GLY A 166 19.03 9.27 11.30
#